data_AF-A0A399YJP5-F1
#
_entry.id   AF-A0A399YJP5-F1
#
_cell.length_a   1.000
_cell.length_b   1.000
_cell.length_c   1.000
_cell.angle_alpha   90.00
_cell.angle_beta   90.00
_cell.angle_gamma   90.00
#
_symmetry.space_group_name_H-M   'P 1'
#
loop_
_entity.id
_entity.type
_entity.pdbx_description
1 polymer ?
#
loop_
_entity_poly.entity_id
_entity_poly.type
_entity_poly.pdbx_seq_one_letter_code
_entity_poly.pdbx_strand_id
1 'polypeptide(L)' 'MYAQCDAFVLPSVREGMGLVLAEALLCGAPVIATNSGGVTDIVIENETGLLFP' A
#
# COMPACT_ATOMS: atom_id res chain seq x y z
N MET A 1 0.14 -9.53 -12.26
CA MET A 1 0.90 -8.27 -12.21
C MET A 1 1.43 -8.04 -10.80
N TYR A 2 0.58 -7.83 -9.77
CA TYR A 2 1.04 -7.65 -8.38
C TYR A 2 1.82 -8.84 -7.79
N ALA A 3 1.32 -10.07 -7.96
CA ALA A 3 1.96 -11.29 -7.44
C ALA A 3 3.32 -11.64 -8.08
N GLN A 4 3.78 -10.86 -9.06
CA GLN A 4 5.10 -11.04 -9.70
C GLN A 4 6.08 -9.92 -9.33
N CYS A 5 5.67 -8.95 -8.51
CA CYS A 5 6.51 -7.86 -8.06
C CYS A 5 7.11 -8.18 -6.69
N ASP A 6 8.34 -7.72 -6.45
CA ASP A 6 8.98 -7.81 -5.13
C ASP A 6 8.33 -6.85 -4.11
N ALA A 7 7.77 -5.73 -4.58
CA ALA A 7 6.99 -4.79 -3.80
C ALA A 7 6.09 -3.93 -4.70
N PHE A 8 4.98 -3.41 -4.14
CA PHE A 8 4.14 -2.39 -4.76
C PHE A 8 4.29 -1.07 -4.02
N VAL A 9 4.61 0.00 -4.75
CA VAL A 9 4.91 1.31 -4.17
C VAL A 9 3.86 2.34 -4.60
N LEU A 10 3.23 3.01 -3.63
CA LEU A 10 2.27 4.09 -3.88
C LEU A 10 2.73 5.40 -3.21
N PRO A 11 3.52 6.24 -3.91
CA PRO A 11 4.06 7.49 -3.37
C PRO A 11 3.11 8.69 -3.53
N SER A 12 1.80 8.44 -3.55
CA SER A 12 0.79 9.48 -3.67
C SER A 12 0.62 10.18 -2.32
N VAL A 13 0.85 11.49 -2.27
CA VAL A 13 0.68 12.34 -1.07
C VAL A 13 -0.77 12.73 -0.80
N ARG A 14 -1.66 12.52 -1.77
CA ARG A 14 -3.08 12.81 -1.67
C ARG A 14 -3.84 11.65 -2.25
N GLU A 15 -4.09 10.67 -1.39
CA GLU A 15 -4.80 9.48 -1.81
C GLU A 15 -6.17 9.36 -1.15
N GLY A 16 -7.15 8.95 -1.95
CA GLY A 16 -8.54 8.84 -1.50
C GLY A 16 -8.72 7.64 -0.59
N MET A 17 -9.13 6.51 -1.16
CA MET A 17 -9.22 5.23 -0.46
C MET A 17 -7.98 4.34 -0.63
N GLY A 18 -7.19 4.52 -1.69
CA GLY A 18 -6.03 3.66 -1.93
C GLY A 18 -6.38 2.19 -2.23
N LEU A 19 -7.54 1.87 -2.82
CA LEU A 19 -8.01 0.50 -3.09
C LEU A 19 -6.99 -0.40 -3.80
N VAL A 20 -6.13 0.20 -4.63
CA VAL A 20 -5.02 -0.50 -5.30
C VAL A 20 -4.06 -1.18 -4.31
N LEU A 21 -3.90 -0.63 -3.10
CA LEU A 21 -3.11 -1.24 -2.02
C LEU A 21 -3.79 -2.51 -1.50
N ALA A 22 -5.11 -2.52 -1.37
CA ALA A 22 -5.85 -3.71 -0.97
C ALA A 22 -5.73 -4.81 -2.04
N GLU A 23 -5.79 -4.47 -3.33
CA GLU A 23 -5.55 -5.41 -4.41
C GLU A 23 -4.13 -6.01 -4.36
N ALA A 24 -3.11 -5.18 -4.12
CA ALA A 24 -1.74 -5.62 -3.99
C ALA A 24 -1.56 -6.57 -2.79
N LEU A 25 -2.12 -6.22 -1.63
CA LEU A 25 -2.12 -7.05 -0.42
C LEU A 25 -2.85 -8.38 -0.63
N LEU A 26 -4.02 -8.38 -1.30
CA LEU A 26 -4.77 -9.60 -1.63
C LEU A 26 -4.00 -10.52 -2.59
N CYS A 27 -3.11 -9.96 -3.40
CA CYS A 27 -2.21 -10.72 -4.25
C CYS A 27 -0.94 -11.20 -3.52
N GLY A 28 -0.79 -10.89 -2.24
CA GLY A 28 0.39 -11.23 -1.43
C GLY A 28 1.62 -10.38 -1.73
N ALA A 29 1.46 -9.26 -2.45
CA ALA A 29 2.56 -8.34 -2.71
C ALA A 29 2.74 -7.39 -1.52
N PRO A 30 3.95 -7.26 -0.96
CA PRO A 30 4.20 -6.29 0.11
C PRO A 30 4.06 -4.86 -0.44
N VAL A 31 3.50 -3.96 0.36
CA VAL A 31 3.20 -2.57 -0.03
C VAL A 31 4.07 -1.56 0.71
N ILE A 32 4.47 -0.51 0.00
CA ILE A 32 5.16 0.67 0.53
C ILE A 32 4.36 1.89 0.08
N ALA A 33 3.82 2.70 1.00
CA ALA A 33 2.94 3.80 0.63
C ALA A 33 3.12 5.04 1.50
N THR A 34 2.73 6.19 0.97
CA THR A 34 2.74 7.44 1.75
C THR A 34 1.71 7.38 2.86
N ASN A 35 2.04 7.87 4.04
CA ASN A 35 1.16 7.98 5.20
C ASN A 35 0.15 9.13 5.00
N SER A 36 -0.81 8.93 4.10
CA SER A 36 -1.77 9.97 3.72
C SER A 36 -3.15 9.42 3.37
N GLY A 37 -4.19 10.17 3.73
CA GLY A 37 -5.57 9.87 3.36
C GLY A 37 -6.00 8.46 3.77
N GLY A 38 -6.72 7.76 2.89
CA GLY A 38 -7.23 6.41 3.15
C GLY A 38 -6.19 5.29 3.07
N VAL A 39 -4.91 5.60 2.82
CA VAL A 39 -3.83 4.59 2.83
C VAL A 39 -3.71 3.93 4.20
N THR A 40 -3.83 4.71 5.27
CA THR A 40 -3.71 4.23 6.66
C THR A 40 -4.86 3.33 7.10
N ASP A 41 -5.98 3.35 6.39
CA ASP A 41 -7.11 2.44 6.63
C ASP A 41 -6.88 1.04 6.05
N ILE A 42 -5.93 0.90 5.11
CA ILE A 42 -5.65 -0.35 4.38
C ILE A 42 -4.32 -0.96 4.82
N VAL A 43 -3.29 -0.13 5.02
CA VAL A 43 -1.94 -0.59 5.35
C VAL A 43 -1.72 -0.50 6.85
N ILE A 44 -1.39 -1.63 7.46
CA ILE A 44 -0.97 -1.72 8.85
C ILE A 44 0.56 -1.71 8.86
N GLU A 45 1.12 -0.64 9.41
CA GLU A 45 2.56 -0.43 9.44
C GLU A 45 3.29 -1.59 10.13
N ASN A 46 4.34 -2.10 9.51
CA ASN A 46 5.14 -3.26 9.95
C ASN A 46 4.41 -4.61 9.96
N GLU A 47 3.13 -4.68 9.58
CA GLU A 47 2.38 -5.93 9.46
C GLU A 47 2.06 -6.27 8.01
N THR A 48 1.40 -5.35 7.30
CA THR A 48 1.02 -5.56 5.89
C THR A 48 1.87 -4.73 4.93
N GLY A 49 2.56 -3.70 5.43
CA GLY A 49 3.46 -2.89 4.62
C GLY A 49 4.23 -1.84 5.40
N LEU A 50 4.89 -0.95 4.66
CA LEU A 50 5.64 0.19 5.21
C LEU A 50 4.97 1.50 4.82
N LEU A 51 4.90 2.42 5.78
CA LEU A 51 4.42 3.78 5.58
C LEU A 51 5.58 4.77 5.64
N PHE A 52 5.56 5.79 4.78
CA PHE A 52 6.55 6.86 4.79
C PHE A 52 5.89 8.25 4.68
N PRO A 53 6.56 9.33 5.12
CA PRO A 53 5.98 10.68 5.17
C PRO A 53 5.54 11.22 3.80
#